data_AF-A0A2G6NI13-F1
#
_entry.id   AF-A0A2G6NI13-F1
#
_cell.length_a   1.000
_cell.length_b   1.000
_cell.length_c   1.000
_cell.angle_alpha   90.00
_cell.angle_beta   90.00
_cell.angle_gamma   90.00
#
_symmetry.space_group_name_H-M   'P 1'
#
loop_
_entity.id
_entity.type
_entity.pdbx_description
1 polymer ?
#
loop_
_entity_poly.entity_id
_entity_poly.type
_entity_poly.pdbx_seq_one_letter_code
_entity_poly.pdbx_strand_id
1 'polypeptide(L)'
;MTRFCRLISCWLLACLVSGCAASVPGTRLAPDTRAYLDRLADTHTANGDYPSACFIRETLVQLEPGNPETVTQLAVLRSEQEALAARYVDKGRQAEANSRGKAIAWYLKALAVQPDHVAAKQRLLALTHHRSDYFHRSPGLDTDPQKLAAALYGTDAAVELVRFLMTANAAHPLPAGGTLIFPRQVPDSGTDTRTDAAERLEKARIASEEGDFPGAISQLESLMADLPGNASAENGYRQVRYAWAVSLLDQKDMSGALKQLAPIIDSYPPARSLADQIRVQQVSRQWMNVKKKVDALASGGNYQAALTLISKFRETAHDFGAARARENDLRVQFSGALLRSGQLLEARRVVQEILPPTAGSGKLLSEIQDAIVKTAESHYRRGVDLFVREQLETAISEWLAVLELVPDHKNAIRDLSRARNLLEKLRQID
;
A
#
# COMPACT_ATOMS: atom_id res chain seq x y z
N MET A 1 31.29 34.39 8.73
CA MET A 1 31.93 35.53 8.01
C MET A 1 31.25 35.75 6.67
N THR A 2 29.96 36.06 6.70
CA THR A 2 29.02 35.86 5.57
C THR A 2 28.31 37.15 5.13
N ARG A 3 28.91 38.32 5.41
CA ARG A 3 28.34 39.62 5.00
C ARG A 3 29.30 40.55 4.26
N PHE A 4 30.55 40.14 4.00
CA PHE A 4 31.52 40.93 3.23
C PHE A 4 31.60 40.58 1.72
N CYS A 5 31.12 39.41 1.30
CA CYS A 5 31.17 38.98 -0.11
C CYS A 5 30.09 39.58 -1.04
N ARG A 6 29.08 40.31 -0.53
CA ARG A 6 28.00 40.87 -1.37
C ARG A 6 28.19 42.33 -1.80
N LEU A 7 29.21 43.02 -1.28
CA LEU A 7 29.45 44.44 -1.59
C LEU A 7 30.53 44.68 -2.67
N ILE A 8 31.37 43.68 -2.96
CA ILE A 8 32.42 43.78 -4.00
C ILE A 8 31.86 43.49 -5.40
N SER A 9 30.75 42.75 -5.49
CA SER A 9 30.03 42.46 -6.74
C SER A 9 29.41 43.69 -7.42
N CYS A 10 29.25 44.81 -6.72
CA CYS A 10 28.69 46.05 -7.29
C CYS A 10 29.75 47.06 -7.77
N TRP A 11 31.03 46.92 -7.38
CA TRP A 11 32.08 47.87 -7.80
C TRP A 11 32.85 47.44 -9.04
N LEU A 12 32.89 46.14 -9.36
CA LEU A 12 33.53 45.65 -10.60
C LEU A 12 32.59 45.66 -11.82
N LEU A 13 31.27 45.68 -11.61
CA LEU A 13 30.28 45.79 -12.70
C LEU A 13 30.00 47.24 -13.16
N ALA A 14 30.50 48.25 -12.44
CA ALA A 14 30.22 49.66 -12.73
C ALA A 14 31.21 50.32 -13.72
N CYS A 15 32.28 49.65 -14.13
CA CYS A 15 33.27 50.21 -15.06
C CYS A 15 33.20 49.63 -16.49
N LEU A 16 32.28 48.70 -16.79
CA LEU A 16 32.21 48.02 -18.10
C LEU A 16 31.08 48.50 -19.03
N VAL A 17 30.46 49.65 -18.73
CA VAL A 17 29.52 50.31 -19.66
C VAL A 17 30.02 51.71 -19.97
N SER A 18 31.11 51.81 -20.72
CA SER A 18 31.52 53.02 -21.45
C SER A 18 32.41 52.58 -22.61
N GLY A 19 31.79 52.42 -23.78
CA GLY A 19 32.52 52.12 -25.01
C GLY A 19 33.40 53.31 -25.40
N CYS A 20 34.71 53.12 -25.30
CA CYS A 20 35.72 53.77 -26.15
C CYS A 20 36.88 52.79 -26.32
N ALA A 21 37.11 52.37 -27.56
CA ALA A 21 38.34 51.73 -27.98
C ALA A 21 39.47 52.76 -27.87
N ALA A 22 40.17 52.73 -26.75
CA ALA A 22 41.49 53.32 -26.58
C ALA A 22 42.40 52.21 -26.05
N SER A 23 43.35 51.78 -26.88
CA SER A 23 44.45 50.92 -26.46
C SER A 23 45.27 51.65 -25.41
N VAL A 24 44.97 51.40 -24.13
CA VAL A 24 45.76 51.91 -23.01
C VAL A 24 47.08 51.12 -22.99
N PRO A 25 48.24 51.78 -23.10
CA PRO A 25 49.52 51.10 -23.02
C PRO A 25 49.78 50.64 -21.58
N GLY A 26 49.91 49.32 -21.38
CA GLY A 26 50.67 48.73 -20.28
C GLY A 26 50.31 49.22 -18.87
N THR A 27 49.04 49.15 -18.46
CA THR A 27 48.70 49.23 -17.04
C THR A 27 49.21 47.97 -16.34
N ARG A 28 50.35 48.06 -15.64
CA ARG A 28 50.77 47.02 -14.68
C ARG A 28 49.67 46.92 -13.62
N LEU A 29 49.09 45.72 -13.46
CA LEU A 29 48.21 45.45 -12.33
C LEU A 29 48.95 45.78 -11.03
N ALA A 30 48.24 46.29 -10.03
CA ALA A 30 48.81 46.42 -8.68
C ALA A 30 49.35 45.04 -8.25
N PRO A 31 50.59 44.95 -7.71
CA PRO A 31 51.25 43.67 -7.40
C PRO A 31 50.38 42.73 -6.54
N ASP A 32 49.65 43.31 -5.58
CA ASP A 32 48.77 42.58 -4.67
C ASP A 32 47.57 41.94 -5.39
N THR A 33 47.00 42.64 -6.38
CA THR A 33 45.86 42.14 -7.18
C THR A 33 46.30 41.02 -8.11
N ARG A 34 47.48 41.13 -8.73
CA ARG A 34 48.03 40.07 -9.58
C ARG A 34 48.35 38.82 -8.77
N ALA A 35 49.07 38.98 -7.66
CA ALA A 35 49.41 37.87 -6.76
C ALA A 35 48.16 37.19 -6.15
N TYR A 36 47.05 37.93 -6.02
CA TYR A 36 45.77 37.35 -5.63
C TYR A 36 45.14 36.51 -6.75
N LEU A 37 45.08 37.03 -7.98
CA LEU A 37 44.51 36.32 -9.13
C LEU A 37 45.34 35.09 -9.52
N ASP A 38 46.67 35.16 -9.41
CA ASP A 38 47.57 34.01 -9.62
C ASP A 38 47.26 32.90 -8.62
N ARG A 39 47.24 33.21 -7.32
CA ARG A 39 46.91 32.24 -6.27
C ARG A 39 45.51 31.66 -6.42
N LEU A 40 44.55 32.48 -6.85
CA LEU A 40 43.18 32.04 -7.06
C LEU A 40 43.10 31.06 -8.23
N ALA A 41 43.75 31.37 -9.36
CA ALA A 41 43.83 30.46 -10.50
C ALA A 41 44.49 29.13 -10.11
N ASP A 42 45.61 29.17 -9.39
CA ASP A 42 46.33 27.96 -8.96
C ASP A 42 45.50 27.12 -7.99
N THR A 43 44.69 27.77 -7.13
CA THR A 43 43.76 27.08 -6.24
C THR A 43 42.66 26.36 -7.03
N HIS A 44 42.08 27.00 -8.04
CA HIS A 44 41.08 26.36 -8.90
C HIS A 44 41.70 25.20 -9.71
N THR A 45 42.93 25.36 -10.22
CA THR A 45 43.67 24.28 -10.89
C THR A 45 43.92 23.10 -9.93
N ALA A 46 44.39 23.35 -8.71
CA ALA A 46 44.63 22.32 -7.70
C ALA A 46 43.35 21.56 -7.31
N ASN A 47 42.20 22.25 -7.35
CA ASN A 47 40.88 21.66 -7.10
C ASN A 47 40.27 20.97 -8.34
N GLY A 48 40.94 21.00 -9.48
CA GLY A 48 40.46 20.41 -10.74
C GLY A 48 39.35 21.21 -11.43
N ASP A 49 39.12 22.46 -11.04
CA ASP A 49 38.14 23.38 -11.63
C ASP A 49 38.80 24.20 -12.76
N TYR A 50 39.13 23.50 -13.84
CA TYR A 50 39.79 24.06 -15.02
C TYR A 50 39.00 25.21 -15.69
N PRO A 51 37.66 25.18 -15.80
CA PRO A 51 36.91 26.32 -16.35
C PRO A 51 37.14 27.63 -15.60
N SER A 52 37.06 27.60 -14.27
CA SER A 52 37.29 28.79 -13.44
C SER A 52 38.75 29.25 -13.50
N ALA A 53 39.70 28.30 -13.47
CA ALA A 53 41.13 28.61 -13.59
C ALA A 53 41.46 29.26 -14.95
N CYS A 54 40.91 28.74 -16.05
CA CYS A 54 41.07 29.32 -17.39
C CYS A 54 40.45 30.72 -17.47
N PHE A 55 39.26 30.93 -16.92
CA PHE A 55 38.61 32.24 -16.89
C PHE A 55 39.45 33.30 -16.16
N ILE A 56 40.02 32.95 -15.00
CA ILE A 56 40.87 33.87 -14.23
C ILE A 56 42.16 34.19 -15.02
N ARG A 57 42.78 33.19 -15.65
CA ARG A 57 43.99 33.39 -16.47
C ARG A 57 43.71 34.18 -17.76
N GLU A 58 42.56 33.97 -18.40
CA GLU A 58 42.08 34.80 -19.52
C GLU A 58 41.89 36.26 -19.11
N THR A 59 41.32 36.48 -17.92
CA THR A 59 41.17 37.82 -17.35
C THR A 59 42.54 38.47 -17.13
N LEU A 60 43.53 37.72 -16.62
CA LEU A 60 44.90 38.22 -16.50
C LEU A 60 45.53 38.57 -17.86
N VAL A 61 45.31 37.76 -18.90
CA VAL A 61 45.79 38.06 -20.27
C VAL A 61 45.14 39.33 -20.83
N GLN A 62 43.85 39.57 -20.55
CA GLN A 62 43.16 40.79 -20.99
C GLN A 62 43.67 42.04 -20.27
N LEU A 63 44.00 41.91 -18.99
CA LEU A 63 44.51 43.01 -18.17
C LEU A 63 46.00 43.28 -18.43
N GLU A 64 46.76 42.27 -18.84
CA GLU A 64 48.20 42.33 -19.14
C GLU A 64 48.55 41.71 -20.51
N PRO A 65 48.07 42.27 -21.64
CA PRO A 65 48.22 41.65 -22.96
C PRO A 65 49.67 41.55 -23.47
N GLY A 66 50.61 42.25 -22.82
CA GLY A 66 52.05 42.22 -23.14
C GLY A 66 52.88 41.26 -22.27
N ASN A 67 52.26 40.46 -21.40
CA ASN A 67 52.97 39.57 -20.49
C ASN A 67 53.03 38.13 -21.05
N PRO A 68 54.20 37.66 -21.53
CA PRO A 68 54.33 36.34 -22.15
C PRO A 68 54.11 35.20 -21.16
N GLU A 69 54.41 35.40 -19.88
CA GLU A 69 54.28 34.37 -18.84
C GLU A 69 52.82 33.94 -18.64
N THR A 70 51.91 34.91 -18.55
CA THR A 70 50.47 34.65 -18.38
C THR A 70 49.88 33.97 -19.61
N VAL A 71 50.34 34.34 -20.80
CA VAL A 71 49.94 33.70 -22.07
C VAL A 71 50.40 32.24 -22.09
N THR A 72 51.66 31.96 -21.69
CA THR A 72 52.17 30.59 -21.59
C THR A 72 51.42 29.77 -20.54
N GLN A 73 51.15 30.33 -19.36
CA GLN A 73 50.39 29.65 -18.30
C GLN A 73 48.96 29.30 -18.74
N LEU A 74 48.27 30.22 -19.43
CA LEU A 74 46.95 29.95 -20.01
C LEU A 74 47.01 28.82 -21.06
N ALA A 75 48.05 28.82 -21.91
CA ALA A 75 48.21 27.79 -22.93
C ALA A 75 48.45 26.40 -22.32
N VAL A 76 49.29 26.29 -21.28
CA VAL A 76 49.51 25.04 -20.54
C VAL A 76 48.20 24.57 -19.90
N LEU A 77 47.49 25.45 -19.22
CA LEU A 77 46.24 25.12 -18.55
C LEU A 77 45.15 24.63 -19.52
N ARG A 78 45.03 25.27 -20.70
CA ARG A 78 44.13 24.81 -21.77
C ARG A 78 44.52 23.44 -22.32
N SER A 79 45.81 23.17 -22.47
CA SER A 79 46.30 21.85 -22.90
C SER A 79 45.96 20.77 -21.87
N GLU A 80 46.09 21.05 -20.57
CA GLU A 80 45.71 20.13 -19.50
C GLU A 80 44.19 19.89 -19.44
N GLN A 81 43.41 20.97 -19.58
CA GLN A 81 41.95 20.93 -19.67
C GLN A 81 41.49 20.03 -20.83
N GLU A 82 42.06 20.22 -22.02
CA GLU A 82 41.76 19.43 -23.21
C GLU A 82 42.16 17.96 -23.04
N ALA A 83 43.36 17.68 -22.51
CA ALA A 83 43.82 16.33 -22.25
C ALA A 83 42.91 15.60 -21.24
N LEU A 84 42.44 16.30 -20.21
CA LEU A 84 41.52 15.74 -19.23
C LEU A 84 40.13 15.46 -19.84
N ALA A 85 39.59 16.40 -20.61
CA ALA A 85 38.33 16.23 -21.32
C ALA A 85 38.39 15.05 -22.30
N ALA A 86 39.48 14.92 -23.06
CA ALA A 86 39.72 13.81 -23.98
C ALA A 86 39.74 12.45 -23.26
N ARG A 87 40.41 12.36 -22.11
CA ARG A 87 40.40 11.14 -21.28
C ARG A 87 38.99 10.74 -20.84
N TYR A 88 38.14 11.70 -20.48
CA TYR A 88 36.76 11.42 -20.13
C TYR A 88 35.94 10.98 -21.36
N VAL A 89 36.18 11.55 -22.54
CA VAL A 89 35.56 11.09 -23.79
C VAL A 89 35.95 9.65 -24.11
N ASP A 90 37.21 9.27 -23.92
CA ASP A 90 37.67 7.89 -24.16
C ASP A 90 37.04 6.90 -23.19
N LYS A 91 36.94 7.25 -21.90
CA LYS A 91 36.18 6.45 -20.92
C LYS A 91 34.71 6.33 -21.29
N GLY A 92 34.11 7.40 -21.79
CA GLY A 92 32.75 7.40 -22.33
C GLY A 92 32.59 6.41 -23.46
N ARG A 93 33.49 6.45 -24.46
CA ARG A 93 33.50 5.53 -25.60
C ARG A 93 33.64 4.06 -25.18
N GLN A 94 34.53 3.77 -24.24
CA GLN A 94 34.69 2.41 -23.70
C GLN A 94 33.44 1.95 -22.94
N ALA A 95 32.78 2.85 -22.22
CA ALA A 95 31.56 2.55 -21.48
C ALA A 95 30.33 2.35 -22.39
N GLU A 96 30.32 2.88 -23.62
CA GLU A 96 29.21 2.68 -24.57
C GLU A 96 28.93 1.19 -24.84
N ALA A 97 29.97 0.35 -24.84
CA ALA A 97 29.85 -1.08 -25.07
C ALA A 97 29.15 -1.84 -23.92
N ASN A 98 29.23 -1.32 -22.70
CA ASN A 98 28.83 -2.04 -21.48
C ASN A 98 27.60 -1.41 -20.79
N SER A 99 27.53 -0.08 -20.74
CA SER A 99 26.46 0.64 -20.06
C SER A 99 26.33 2.05 -20.61
N ARG A 100 25.23 2.29 -21.33
CA ARG A 100 24.87 3.60 -21.89
C ARG A 100 24.81 4.70 -20.83
N GLY A 101 24.30 4.40 -19.63
CA GLY A 101 24.24 5.36 -18.51
C GLY A 101 25.63 5.79 -18.03
N LYS A 102 26.57 4.85 -17.93
CA LYS A 102 27.98 5.14 -17.60
C LYS A 102 28.65 5.97 -18.69
N ALA A 103 28.37 5.67 -19.96
CA ALA A 103 28.87 6.46 -21.09
C ALA A 103 28.40 7.92 -21.02
N ILE A 104 27.09 8.14 -20.80
CA ILE A 104 26.51 9.47 -20.63
C ILE A 104 27.18 10.23 -19.48
N ALA A 105 27.38 9.59 -18.32
CA ALA A 105 28.04 10.22 -17.17
C ALA A 105 29.47 10.68 -17.48
N TRP A 106 30.24 9.86 -18.22
CA TRP A 106 31.59 10.23 -18.64
C TRP A 106 31.61 11.38 -19.65
N TYR A 107 30.68 11.42 -20.60
CA TYR A 107 30.57 12.56 -21.52
C TYR A 107 30.18 13.85 -20.81
N LEU A 108 29.34 13.78 -19.77
CA LEU A 108 29.05 14.95 -18.94
C LEU A 108 30.26 15.43 -18.13
N LYS A 109 31.09 14.51 -17.63
CA LYS A 109 32.37 14.88 -16.99
C LYS A 109 33.31 15.58 -17.96
N ALA A 110 33.37 15.14 -19.22
CA ALA A 110 34.14 15.84 -20.27
C ALA A 110 33.61 17.26 -20.52
N LEU A 111 32.29 17.44 -20.58
CA LEU A 111 31.65 18.74 -20.81
C LEU A 111 31.69 19.67 -19.59
N ALA A 112 31.80 19.12 -18.38
CA ALA A 112 32.03 19.91 -17.17
C ALA A 112 33.45 20.52 -17.17
N VAL A 113 34.43 19.77 -17.69
CA VAL A 113 35.82 20.27 -17.84
C VAL A 113 35.95 21.20 -19.03
N GLN A 114 35.37 20.86 -20.18
CA GLN A 114 35.42 21.65 -21.40
C GLN A 114 34.02 21.78 -22.02
N PRO A 115 33.27 22.85 -21.69
CA PRO A 115 31.88 23.03 -22.11
C PRO A 115 31.66 23.11 -23.62
N ASP A 116 32.68 23.43 -24.41
CA ASP A 116 32.64 23.53 -25.87
C ASP A 116 33.15 22.28 -26.60
N HIS A 117 33.51 21.21 -25.87
CA HIS A 117 34.09 20.00 -26.46
C HIS A 117 33.14 19.31 -27.46
N VAL A 118 33.47 19.40 -28.76
CA VAL A 118 32.59 18.98 -29.87
C VAL A 118 32.25 17.48 -29.82
N ALA A 119 33.25 16.61 -29.65
CA ALA A 119 33.02 15.16 -29.69
C ALA A 119 32.11 14.67 -28.56
N ALA A 120 32.26 15.21 -27.34
CA ALA A 120 31.42 14.89 -26.19
C ALA A 120 29.97 15.34 -26.42
N LYS A 121 29.76 16.55 -26.97
CA LYS A 121 28.41 17.05 -27.34
C LYS A 121 27.71 16.15 -28.36
N GLN A 122 28.40 15.80 -29.43
CA GLN A 122 27.84 14.97 -30.51
C GLN A 122 27.47 13.57 -30.00
N ARG A 123 28.34 12.94 -29.20
CA ARG A 123 28.09 11.62 -28.64
C ARG A 123 26.96 11.62 -27.63
N LEU A 124 26.92 12.62 -26.75
CA LEU A 124 25.82 12.80 -25.81
C LEU A 124 24.47 12.92 -26.54
N LEU A 125 24.41 13.73 -27.59
CA LEU A 125 23.20 13.92 -28.40
C LEU A 125 22.74 12.62 -29.07
N ALA A 126 23.65 11.87 -29.69
CA ALA A 126 23.35 10.57 -30.29
C ALA A 126 22.82 9.56 -29.23
N LEU A 127 23.39 9.60 -28.02
CA LEU A 127 22.96 8.74 -26.93
C LEU A 127 21.63 9.18 -26.27
N THR A 128 21.15 10.39 -26.52
CA THR A 128 19.86 10.85 -25.97
C THR A 128 18.68 10.71 -26.95
N HIS A 129 18.91 10.63 -28.26
CA HIS A 129 17.83 10.56 -29.25
C HIS A 129 17.11 9.20 -29.38
N HIS A 130 17.63 8.10 -28.82
CA HIS A 130 17.12 6.75 -29.16
C HIS A 130 15.96 6.17 -28.32
N ARG A 131 15.43 6.77 -27.23
CA ARG A 131 14.07 6.45 -26.70
C ARG A 131 13.59 7.21 -25.45
N SER A 132 12.28 7.04 -25.23
CA SER A 132 11.24 7.65 -24.39
C SER A 132 11.29 7.41 -22.86
N ASP A 133 12.37 6.91 -22.28
CA ASP A 133 12.23 6.19 -20.99
C ASP A 133 12.72 6.99 -19.75
N TYR A 134 12.92 8.30 -19.90
CA TYR A 134 13.36 9.20 -18.83
C TYR A 134 12.45 10.41 -18.71
N PHE A 135 11.27 10.21 -18.11
CA PHE A 135 10.35 11.30 -17.78
C PHE A 135 10.53 11.73 -16.32
N HIS A 136 10.78 13.02 -16.08
CA HIS A 136 10.09 13.75 -15.02
C HIS A 136 9.84 15.20 -15.42
N ARG A 137 8.58 15.61 -15.23
CA ARG A 137 8.02 16.94 -15.39
C ARG A 137 8.21 17.73 -14.09
N SER A 138 8.59 18.99 -14.18
CA SER A 138 8.14 20.00 -13.21
C SER A 138 7.36 21.07 -13.98
N PRO A 139 6.09 21.34 -13.64
CA PRO A 139 5.33 22.41 -14.28
C PRO A 139 5.98 23.77 -13.97
N GLY A 140 6.26 24.56 -15.01
CA GLY A 140 6.80 25.93 -14.86
C GLY A 140 8.31 26.06 -14.99
N LEU A 141 8.92 25.43 -16.01
CA LEU A 141 10.34 25.63 -16.27
C LEU A 141 10.62 27.11 -16.59
N ASP A 142 11.43 27.77 -15.76
CA ASP A 142 12.14 28.99 -16.13
C ASP A 142 12.88 28.71 -17.45
N THR A 143 12.63 29.50 -18.50
CA THR A 143 13.31 29.38 -19.80
C THR A 143 14.77 29.84 -19.75
N ASP A 144 15.26 30.17 -18.56
CA ASP A 144 16.57 30.70 -18.30
C ASP A 144 17.61 29.55 -18.17
N PRO A 145 18.56 29.43 -19.13
CA PRO A 145 19.60 28.41 -19.09
C PRO A 145 20.50 28.50 -17.85
N GLN A 146 20.62 29.69 -17.22
CA GLN A 146 21.44 29.91 -16.02
C GLN A 146 20.86 29.21 -14.79
N LYS A 147 19.58 29.43 -14.53
CA LYS A 147 18.89 28.78 -13.41
C LYS A 147 18.84 27.26 -13.57
N LEU A 148 18.69 26.78 -14.80
CA LEU A 148 18.70 25.35 -15.11
C LEU A 148 20.07 24.72 -14.93
N ALA A 149 21.14 25.40 -15.36
CA ALA A 149 22.50 24.91 -15.17
C ALA A 149 22.86 24.78 -13.68
N ALA A 150 22.53 25.81 -12.89
CA ALA A 150 22.71 25.79 -11.44
C ALA A 150 21.87 24.68 -10.77
N ALA A 151 20.61 24.50 -11.16
CA ALA A 151 19.72 23.50 -10.56
C ALA A 151 20.09 22.06 -10.91
N LEU A 152 20.56 21.80 -12.13
CA LEU A 152 20.79 20.45 -12.65
C LEU A 152 22.24 19.97 -12.47
N TYR A 153 23.20 20.90 -12.56
CA TYR A 153 24.63 20.60 -12.57
C TYR A 153 25.40 21.31 -11.46
N GLY A 154 24.73 22.14 -10.64
CA GLY A 154 25.36 22.84 -9.52
C GLY A 154 26.41 23.88 -9.92
N THR A 155 26.54 24.20 -11.21
CA THR A 155 27.58 25.09 -11.74
C THR A 155 27.05 25.97 -12.87
N ASP A 156 27.49 27.24 -12.89
CA ASP A 156 27.19 28.17 -13.99
C ASP A 156 28.00 27.85 -15.25
N ALA A 157 29.06 27.03 -15.15
CA ALA A 157 29.82 26.54 -16.28
C ALA A 157 28.99 25.63 -17.21
N ALA A 158 27.91 25.03 -16.71
CA ALA A 158 27.03 24.15 -17.48
C ALA A 158 25.96 24.91 -18.31
N VAL A 159 25.96 26.25 -18.29
CA VAL A 159 24.98 27.07 -19.02
C VAL A 159 25.04 26.87 -20.53
N GLU A 160 26.24 26.78 -21.09
CA GLU A 160 26.42 26.51 -22.53
C GLU A 160 25.97 25.11 -22.92
N LEU A 161 26.09 24.14 -22.01
CA LEU A 161 25.58 22.79 -22.21
C LEU A 161 24.05 22.78 -22.21
N VAL A 162 23.42 23.44 -21.24
CA VAL A 162 21.97 23.61 -21.17
C VAL A 162 21.45 24.30 -22.43
N ARG A 163 22.09 25.40 -22.85
CA ARG A 163 21.72 26.12 -24.08
C ARG A 163 21.89 25.24 -25.31
N PHE A 164 23.00 24.51 -25.43
CA PHE A 164 23.22 23.58 -26.52
C PHE A 164 22.12 22.51 -26.62
N LEU A 165 21.74 21.89 -25.49
CA LEU A 165 20.68 20.89 -25.44
C LEU A 165 19.30 21.48 -25.78
N MET A 166 19.02 22.71 -25.34
CA MET A 166 17.80 23.43 -25.72
C MET A 166 17.76 23.76 -27.23
N THR A 167 18.90 24.15 -27.81
CA THR A 167 19.00 24.53 -29.23
C THR A 167 18.97 23.32 -30.16
N ALA A 168 19.63 22.21 -29.78
CA ALA A 168 19.59 20.95 -30.52
C ALA A 168 18.15 20.38 -30.58
N ASN A 169 17.37 20.53 -29.51
CA ASN A 169 15.94 20.18 -29.50
C ASN A 169 15.06 21.15 -30.31
N ALA A 170 15.52 22.37 -30.62
CA ALA A 170 14.78 23.30 -31.47
C ALA A 170 14.81 22.91 -32.97
N ALA A 171 15.81 22.14 -33.41
CA ALA A 171 15.90 21.62 -34.78
C ALA A 171 14.85 20.52 -35.09
N HIS A 172 14.23 19.95 -34.05
CA HIS A 172 13.09 19.03 -34.13
C HIS A 172 11.99 19.55 -33.21
N PRO A 173 11.11 20.46 -33.67
CA PRO A 173 10.14 21.12 -32.81
C PRO A 173 9.31 20.09 -32.07
N LEU A 174 9.44 20.11 -30.74
CA LEU A 174 8.69 19.26 -29.85
C LEU A 174 7.19 19.56 -30.05
N PRO A 175 6.32 18.54 -30.20
CA PRO A 175 4.88 18.77 -30.28
C PRO A 175 4.39 19.47 -29.00
N ALA A 176 3.23 20.12 -29.04
CA ALA A 176 2.66 20.78 -27.87
C ALA A 176 2.57 19.79 -26.69
N GLY A 177 3.33 20.06 -25.61
CA GLY A 177 3.52 19.13 -24.48
C GLY A 177 4.82 18.33 -24.48
N GLY A 178 5.72 18.55 -25.45
CA GLY A 178 7.00 17.84 -25.53
C GLY A 178 8.01 18.29 -24.47
N THR A 179 8.84 17.33 -24.05
CA THR A 179 9.71 17.41 -22.87
C THR A 179 11.16 17.68 -23.27
N LEU A 180 11.83 18.63 -22.59
CA LEU A 180 13.27 18.86 -22.68
C LEU A 180 14.02 17.89 -21.74
N ILE A 181 14.98 17.14 -22.26
CA ILE A 181 15.73 16.11 -21.53
C ILE A 181 17.10 16.68 -21.14
N PHE A 182 17.39 16.71 -19.83
CA PHE A 182 18.72 17.06 -19.32
C PHE A 182 19.32 15.87 -18.56
N PRO A 183 20.54 15.42 -18.93
CA PRO A 183 21.19 14.30 -18.24
C PRO A 183 21.72 14.74 -16.86
N ARG A 184 21.40 14.02 -15.78
CA ARG A 184 21.82 14.35 -14.41
C ARG A 184 23.25 13.88 -14.13
N GLN A 185 24.06 14.70 -13.46
CA GLN A 185 25.33 14.23 -12.89
C GLN A 185 25.06 13.14 -11.84
N VAL A 186 25.61 11.94 -12.06
CA VAL A 186 25.68 10.89 -11.04
C VAL A 186 26.85 11.26 -10.12
N PRO A 187 26.63 11.47 -8.80
CA PRO A 187 27.73 11.74 -7.88
C PRO A 187 28.70 10.55 -7.86
N ASP A 188 30.01 10.82 -7.93
CA ASP A 188 31.03 9.84 -7.57
C ASP A 188 30.90 9.55 -6.07
N SER A 189 30.15 8.50 -5.72
CA SER A 189 30.29 7.85 -4.43
C SER A 189 30.74 6.42 -4.69
N GLY A 190 31.98 6.12 -4.28
CA GLY A 190 32.53 4.78 -4.28
C GLY A 190 31.58 3.79 -3.61
N THR A 191 31.55 2.56 -4.17
CA THR A 191 30.63 1.45 -3.90
C THR A 191 29.17 1.76 -4.26
N ASP A 192 28.78 1.28 -5.44
CA ASP A 192 27.50 1.53 -6.10
C ASP A 192 26.35 0.74 -5.44
N THR A 193 25.95 1.15 -4.23
CA THR A 193 24.83 0.57 -3.47
C THR A 193 23.49 0.66 -4.22
N ARG A 194 23.36 1.56 -5.20
CA ARG A 194 22.17 1.67 -6.07
C ARG A 194 22.15 0.64 -7.19
N THR A 195 23.29 0.38 -7.82
CA THR A 195 23.40 -0.69 -8.82
C THR A 195 23.29 -2.07 -8.17
N ASP A 196 23.85 -2.26 -6.97
CA ASP A 196 23.65 -3.48 -6.18
C ASP A 196 22.19 -3.68 -5.78
N ALA A 197 21.50 -2.62 -5.33
CA ALA A 197 20.07 -2.69 -5.02
C ALA A 197 19.21 -3.03 -6.25
N ALA A 198 19.49 -2.43 -7.40
CA ALA A 198 18.79 -2.72 -8.65
C ALA A 198 19.04 -4.16 -9.12
N GLU A 199 20.29 -4.63 -9.04
CA GLU A 199 20.66 -6.00 -9.39
C GLU A 199 19.98 -7.02 -8.46
N ARG A 200 19.89 -6.74 -7.16
CA ARG A 200 19.22 -7.61 -6.19
C ARG A 200 17.70 -7.61 -6.35
N LEU A 201 17.08 -6.47 -6.68
CA LEU A 201 15.67 -6.42 -7.05
C LEU A 201 15.38 -7.26 -8.29
N GLU A 202 16.25 -7.18 -9.30
CA GLU A 202 16.10 -7.96 -10.53
C GLU A 202 16.31 -9.46 -10.28
N LYS A 203 17.31 -9.85 -9.46
CA LYS A 203 17.50 -11.24 -9.03
C LYS A 203 16.28 -11.78 -8.29
N ALA A 204 15.69 -10.97 -7.38
CA ALA A 204 14.49 -11.37 -6.68
C ALA A 204 13.28 -11.52 -7.62
N ARG A 205 13.15 -10.64 -8.63
CA ARG A 205 12.12 -10.74 -9.67
C ARG A 205 12.25 -12.03 -10.46
N ILE A 206 13.45 -12.33 -10.98
CA ILE A 206 13.73 -13.55 -11.75
C ILE A 206 13.44 -14.79 -10.89
N ALA A 207 13.95 -14.85 -9.66
CA ALA A 207 13.70 -15.97 -8.75
C ALA A 207 12.19 -16.17 -8.50
N SER A 208 11.41 -15.09 -8.35
CA SER A 208 9.96 -15.18 -8.18
C SER A 208 9.25 -15.69 -9.44
N GLU A 209 9.73 -15.35 -10.64
CA GLU A 209 9.17 -15.81 -11.91
C GLU A 209 9.47 -17.29 -12.17
N GLU A 210 10.63 -17.75 -11.70
CA GLU A 210 11.03 -19.16 -11.73
C GLU A 210 10.33 -20.00 -10.65
N GLY A 211 9.56 -19.37 -9.76
CA GLY A 211 8.84 -20.01 -8.66
C GLY A 211 9.67 -20.24 -7.39
N ASP A 212 10.91 -19.75 -7.34
CA ASP A 212 11.74 -19.70 -6.13
C ASP A 212 11.34 -18.51 -5.24
N PHE A 213 10.13 -18.58 -4.70
CA PHE A 213 9.62 -17.58 -3.77
C PHE A 213 10.47 -17.42 -2.50
N PRO A 214 11.00 -18.50 -1.86
CA PRO A 214 11.90 -18.37 -0.72
C PRO A 214 13.19 -17.60 -1.06
N GLY A 215 13.82 -17.90 -2.20
CA GLY A 215 15.00 -17.20 -2.67
C GLY A 215 14.72 -15.72 -2.95
N ALA A 216 13.63 -15.42 -3.66
CA ALA A 216 13.20 -14.05 -3.92
C ALA A 216 12.95 -13.25 -2.63
N ILE A 217 12.24 -13.83 -1.66
CA ILE A 217 11.97 -13.20 -0.36
C ILE A 217 13.27 -12.94 0.41
N SER A 218 14.17 -13.91 0.47
CA SER A 218 15.46 -13.76 1.15
C SER A 218 16.29 -12.59 0.60
N GLN A 219 16.34 -12.45 -0.74
CA GLN A 219 17.01 -11.33 -1.39
C GLN A 219 16.37 -9.98 -1.02
N LEU A 220 15.05 -9.91 -0.97
CA LEU A 220 14.30 -8.69 -0.63
C LEU A 220 14.41 -8.33 0.86
N GLU A 221 14.36 -9.30 1.76
CA GLU A 221 14.56 -9.11 3.20
C GLU A 221 15.97 -8.60 3.48
N SER A 222 16.98 -9.21 2.86
CA SER A 222 18.35 -8.74 2.93
C SER A 222 18.49 -7.31 2.39
N LEU A 223 17.82 -6.97 1.29
CA LEU A 223 17.86 -5.61 0.73
C LEU A 223 17.18 -4.58 1.62
N MET A 224 16.06 -4.93 2.26
CA MET A 224 15.37 -4.07 3.23
C MET A 224 16.18 -3.88 4.51
N ALA A 225 16.99 -4.87 4.90
CA ALA A 225 17.91 -4.77 6.04
C ALA A 225 19.07 -3.80 5.72
N ASP A 226 19.64 -3.89 4.52
CA ASP A 226 20.75 -3.03 4.09
C ASP A 226 20.29 -1.59 3.79
N LEU A 227 19.07 -1.43 3.27
CA LEU A 227 18.47 -0.15 2.89
C LEU A 227 17.04 0.00 3.47
N PRO A 228 16.90 0.31 4.78
CA PRO A 228 15.59 0.52 5.40
C PRO A 228 14.80 1.64 4.71
N GLY A 229 13.51 1.41 4.47
CA GLY A 229 12.62 2.36 3.79
C GLY A 229 12.71 2.37 2.26
N ASN A 230 13.41 1.39 1.66
CA ASN A 230 13.39 1.21 0.21
C ASN A 230 12.01 0.72 -0.27
N ALA A 231 11.20 1.66 -0.77
CA ALA A 231 9.84 1.39 -1.24
C ALA A 231 9.75 0.31 -2.32
N SER A 232 10.77 0.18 -3.19
CA SER A 232 10.80 -0.85 -4.23
C SER A 232 11.00 -2.24 -3.64
N ALA A 233 11.89 -2.39 -2.66
CA ALA A 233 12.13 -3.66 -1.97
C ALA A 233 10.90 -4.09 -1.16
N GLU A 234 10.28 -3.16 -0.44
CA GLU A 234 9.05 -3.43 0.31
C GLU A 234 7.87 -3.81 -0.60
N ASN A 235 7.72 -3.13 -1.74
CA ASN A 235 6.68 -3.45 -2.71
C ASN A 235 6.92 -4.82 -3.35
N GLY A 236 8.16 -5.10 -3.78
CA GLY A 236 8.55 -6.41 -4.28
C GLY A 236 8.28 -7.52 -3.27
N TYR A 237 8.62 -7.30 -2.00
CA TYR A 237 8.36 -8.27 -0.92
C TYR A 237 6.87 -8.59 -0.76
N ARG A 238 6.01 -7.56 -0.79
CA ARG A 238 4.55 -7.74 -0.78
C ARG A 238 4.04 -8.52 -1.98
N GLN A 239 4.53 -8.19 -3.18
CA GLN A 239 4.14 -8.87 -4.43
C GLN A 239 4.55 -10.34 -4.45
N VAL A 240 5.80 -10.65 -4.08
CA VAL A 240 6.33 -12.02 -4.06
C VAL A 240 5.59 -12.87 -3.03
N ARG A 241 5.33 -12.36 -1.81
CA ARG A 241 4.54 -13.10 -0.80
C ARG A 241 3.11 -13.34 -1.24
N TYR A 242 2.49 -12.35 -1.90
CA TYR A 242 1.16 -12.52 -2.47
C TYR A 242 1.15 -13.57 -3.59
N ALA A 243 2.11 -13.53 -4.52
CA ALA A 243 2.24 -14.51 -5.59
C ALA A 243 2.48 -15.93 -5.05
N TRP A 244 3.31 -16.07 -4.02
CA TRP A 244 3.52 -17.35 -3.34
C TRP A 244 2.23 -17.87 -2.70
N ALA A 245 1.48 -17.00 -2.02
CA ALA A 245 0.19 -17.37 -1.44
C ALA A 245 -0.79 -17.86 -2.51
N VAL A 246 -0.84 -17.22 -3.68
CA VAL A 246 -1.66 -17.66 -4.83
C VAL A 246 -1.20 -19.04 -5.33
N SER A 247 0.10 -19.25 -5.51
CA SER A 247 0.64 -20.56 -5.92
C SER A 247 0.31 -21.67 -4.92
N LEU A 248 0.34 -21.38 -3.62
CA LEU A 248 -0.06 -22.33 -2.57
C LEU A 248 -1.55 -22.66 -2.63
N LEU A 249 -2.40 -21.71 -3.04
CA LEU A 249 -3.83 -21.98 -3.25
C LEU A 249 -4.09 -22.90 -4.45
N ASP A 250 -3.32 -22.79 -5.52
CA ASP A 250 -3.39 -23.72 -6.66
C ASP A 250 -3.04 -25.15 -6.21
N GLN A 251 -2.10 -25.27 -5.27
CA GLN A 251 -1.73 -26.52 -4.60
C GLN A 251 -2.74 -26.96 -3.52
N LYS A 252 -3.81 -26.19 -3.30
CA LYS A 252 -4.83 -26.39 -2.26
C LYS A 252 -4.31 -26.26 -0.82
N ASP A 253 -3.13 -25.70 -0.61
CA ASP A 253 -2.58 -25.39 0.71
C ASP A 253 -3.02 -24.01 1.21
N MET A 254 -4.25 -23.95 1.73
CA MET A 254 -4.83 -22.73 2.31
C MET A 254 -4.08 -22.25 3.57
N SER A 255 -3.49 -23.18 4.34
CA SER A 255 -2.79 -22.84 5.58
C SER A 255 -1.46 -22.17 5.27
N GLY A 256 -0.71 -22.75 4.32
CA GLY A 256 0.50 -22.14 3.77
C GLY A 256 0.21 -20.76 3.18
N ALA A 257 -0.85 -20.63 2.38
CA ALA A 257 -1.22 -19.34 1.79
C ALA A 257 -1.47 -18.27 2.86
N LEU A 258 -2.25 -18.56 3.91
CA LEU A 258 -2.50 -17.62 5.01
C LEU A 258 -1.21 -17.23 5.76
N LYS A 259 -0.28 -18.18 5.95
CA LYS A 259 1.03 -17.88 6.57
C LYS A 259 1.83 -16.87 5.73
N GLN A 260 1.77 -16.96 4.41
CA GLN A 260 2.47 -16.01 3.53
C GLN A 260 1.81 -14.64 3.46
N LEU A 261 0.47 -14.57 3.61
CA LEU A 261 -0.27 -13.30 3.63
C LEU A 261 -0.14 -12.56 4.96
N ALA A 262 0.06 -13.26 6.08
CA ALA A 262 0.07 -12.67 7.42
C ALA A 262 1.03 -11.47 7.59
N PRO A 263 2.30 -11.51 7.11
CA PRO A 263 3.23 -10.40 7.27
C PRO A 263 2.86 -9.14 6.47
N ILE A 264 2.00 -9.27 5.46
CA ILE A 264 1.67 -8.20 4.51
C ILE A 264 0.20 -7.77 4.58
N ILE A 265 -0.60 -8.37 5.46
CA ILE A 265 -2.05 -8.26 5.45
C ILE A 265 -2.57 -6.83 5.66
N ASP A 266 -1.89 -6.04 6.49
CA ASP A 266 -2.33 -4.66 6.81
C ASP A 266 -1.74 -3.62 5.85
N SER A 267 -0.61 -3.92 5.21
CA SER A 267 0.09 -3.01 4.29
C SER A 267 -0.23 -3.25 2.82
N TYR A 268 -0.89 -4.36 2.48
CA TYR A 268 -1.22 -4.76 1.12
C TYR A 268 -2.70 -5.15 0.99
N PRO A 269 -3.59 -4.24 0.55
CA PRO A 269 -5.03 -4.50 0.46
C PRO A 269 -5.42 -5.77 -0.31
N PRO A 270 -4.76 -6.15 -1.43
CA PRO A 270 -5.04 -7.42 -2.10
C PRO A 270 -4.79 -8.66 -1.21
N ALA A 271 -3.76 -8.63 -0.35
CA ALA A 271 -3.50 -9.72 0.59
C ALA A 271 -4.61 -9.87 1.63
N ARG A 272 -5.16 -8.76 2.13
CA ARG A 272 -6.31 -8.78 3.05
C ARG A 272 -7.54 -9.41 2.39
N SER A 273 -7.88 -8.93 1.19
CA SER A 273 -9.00 -9.47 0.42
C SER A 273 -8.84 -10.97 0.17
N LEU A 274 -7.64 -11.41 -0.23
CA LEU A 274 -7.38 -12.83 -0.47
C LEU A 274 -7.44 -13.65 0.83
N ALA A 275 -6.86 -13.17 1.93
CA ALA A 275 -6.91 -13.85 3.22
C ALA A 275 -8.36 -14.03 3.71
N ASP A 276 -9.19 -13.01 3.55
CA ASP A 276 -10.60 -13.07 3.92
C ASP A 276 -11.38 -14.06 3.04
N GLN A 277 -11.11 -14.10 1.73
CA GLN A 277 -11.68 -15.11 0.83
C GLN A 277 -11.28 -16.54 1.25
N ILE A 278 -10.00 -16.78 1.59
CA ILE A 278 -9.53 -18.09 2.04
C ILE A 278 -10.24 -18.50 3.33
N ARG A 279 -10.37 -17.60 4.30
CA ARG A 279 -11.07 -17.87 5.57
C ARG A 279 -12.53 -18.23 5.33
N VAL A 280 -13.23 -17.46 4.49
CA VAL A 280 -14.62 -17.76 4.10
C VAL A 280 -14.74 -19.12 3.43
N GLN A 281 -13.80 -19.48 2.55
CA GLN A 281 -13.78 -20.79 1.89
C GLN A 281 -13.52 -21.94 2.86
N GLN A 282 -12.61 -21.76 3.83
CA GLN A 282 -12.33 -22.75 4.88
C GLN A 282 -13.56 -22.99 5.75
N VAL A 283 -14.20 -21.91 6.24
CA VAL A 283 -15.43 -21.98 7.04
C VAL A 283 -16.54 -22.65 6.23
N SER A 284 -16.68 -22.33 4.95
CA SER A 284 -17.68 -22.95 4.07
C SER A 284 -17.48 -24.46 3.91
N ARG A 285 -16.23 -24.93 3.80
CA ARG A 285 -15.92 -26.38 3.74
C ARG A 285 -16.24 -27.08 5.06
N GLN A 286 -15.86 -26.47 6.18
CA GLN A 286 -16.19 -26.99 7.50
C GLN A 286 -17.70 -27.07 7.70
N TRP A 287 -18.42 -26.02 7.28
CA TRP A 287 -19.87 -25.96 7.31
C TRP A 287 -20.52 -27.12 6.54
N MET A 288 -20.04 -27.47 5.35
CA MET A 288 -20.62 -28.59 4.59
C MET A 288 -20.58 -29.92 5.36
N ASN A 289 -19.50 -30.17 6.09
CA ASN A 289 -19.35 -31.36 6.92
C ASN A 289 -20.29 -31.32 8.14
N VAL A 290 -20.40 -30.16 8.80
CA VAL A 290 -21.30 -29.96 9.93
C VAL A 290 -22.76 -30.07 9.49
N LYS A 291 -23.14 -29.38 8.40
CA LYS A 291 -24.47 -29.39 7.81
C LYS A 291 -24.92 -30.82 7.50
N LYS A 292 -24.06 -31.66 6.89
CA LYS A 292 -24.40 -33.07 6.62
C LYS A 292 -24.76 -33.84 7.89
N LYS A 293 -24.00 -33.66 8.97
CA LYS A 293 -24.26 -34.30 10.27
C LYS A 293 -25.54 -33.75 10.92
N VAL A 294 -25.72 -32.44 10.87
CA VAL A 294 -26.91 -31.75 11.36
C VAL A 294 -28.17 -32.24 10.64
N ASP A 295 -28.13 -32.34 9.31
CA ASP A 295 -29.26 -32.82 8.51
C ASP A 295 -29.55 -34.29 8.82
N ALA A 296 -28.54 -35.14 9.00
CA ALA A 296 -28.72 -36.54 9.41
C ALA A 296 -29.39 -36.68 10.79
N LEU A 297 -28.94 -35.88 11.77
CA LEU A 297 -29.54 -35.86 13.12
C LEU A 297 -31.00 -35.39 13.07
N ALA A 298 -31.28 -34.34 12.30
CA ALA A 298 -32.63 -33.79 12.15
C ALA A 298 -33.57 -34.78 11.46
N SER A 299 -33.11 -35.48 10.41
CA SER A 299 -33.89 -36.55 9.75
C SER A 299 -34.17 -37.73 10.68
N GLY A 300 -33.30 -38.00 11.65
CA GLY A 300 -33.55 -38.98 12.72
C GLY A 300 -34.43 -38.48 13.87
N GLY A 301 -35.01 -37.26 13.76
CA GLY A 301 -35.82 -36.64 14.81
C GLY A 301 -35.02 -36.11 16.01
N ASN A 302 -33.69 -36.19 15.98
CA ASN A 302 -32.81 -35.73 17.06
C ASN A 302 -32.48 -34.23 16.91
N TYR A 303 -33.51 -33.39 17.03
CA TYR A 303 -33.40 -31.95 16.83
C TYR A 303 -32.49 -31.26 17.86
N GLN A 304 -32.52 -31.70 19.12
CA GLN A 304 -31.66 -31.10 20.16
C GLN A 304 -30.18 -31.32 19.86
N ALA A 305 -29.77 -32.53 19.49
CA ALA A 305 -28.38 -32.79 19.11
C ALA A 305 -27.96 -32.00 17.86
N ALA A 306 -28.88 -31.85 16.89
CA ALA A 306 -28.66 -31.04 15.70
C ALA A 306 -28.45 -29.55 16.06
N LEU A 307 -29.26 -29.00 16.96
CA LEU A 307 -29.17 -27.62 17.45
C LEU A 307 -27.90 -27.37 18.27
N THR A 308 -27.49 -28.32 19.11
CA THR A 308 -26.21 -28.23 19.86
C THR A 308 -25.02 -28.22 18.90
N LEU A 309 -25.03 -29.09 17.89
CA LEU A 309 -23.93 -29.18 16.93
C LEU A 309 -23.78 -27.91 16.09
N ILE A 310 -24.89 -27.33 15.61
CA ILE A 310 -24.84 -26.09 14.83
C ILE A 310 -24.47 -24.88 15.70
N SER A 311 -24.91 -24.83 16.96
CA SER A 311 -24.54 -23.77 17.91
C SER A 311 -23.03 -23.78 18.17
N LYS A 312 -22.44 -24.96 18.42
CA LYS A 312 -21.00 -25.12 18.58
C LYS A 312 -20.21 -24.66 17.34
N PHE A 313 -20.73 -24.89 16.13
CA PHE A 313 -20.10 -24.38 14.91
C PHE A 313 -20.18 -22.84 14.81
N ARG A 314 -21.29 -22.24 15.22
CA ARG A 314 -21.45 -20.78 15.23
C ARG A 314 -20.55 -20.07 16.24
N GLU A 315 -20.22 -20.72 17.35
CA GLU A 315 -19.24 -20.20 18.32
C GLU A 315 -17.85 -20.03 17.69
N THR A 316 -17.45 -20.93 16.77
CA THR A 316 -16.15 -20.84 16.07
C THR A 316 -16.20 -20.00 14.80
N ALA A 317 -17.35 -19.99 14.11
CA ALA A 317 -17.58 -19.24 12.87
C ALA A 317 -18.64 -18.16 13.08
N HIS A 318 -18.28 -17.15 13.89
CA HIS A 318 -19.17 -16.03 14.19
C HIS A 318 -19.67 -15.38 12.88
N ASP A 319 -20.97 -15.07 12.83
CA ASP A 319 -21.64 -14.44 11.68
C ASP A 319 -21.71 -15.25 10.37
N PHE A 320 -21.54 -16.57 10.42
CA PHE A 320 -21.78 -17.40 9.24
C PHE A 320 -23.28 -17.55 8.95
N GLY A 321 -23.81 -16.66 8.10
CA GLY A 321 -25.25 -16.53 7.82
C GLY A 321 -25.96 -17.82 7.41
N ALA A 322 -25.30 -18.70 6.65
CA ALA A 322 -25.90 -19.98 6.24
C ALA A 322 -26.12 -20.95 7.42
N ALA A 323 -25.26 -20.93 8.45
CA ALA A 323 -25.47 -21.71 9.67
C ALA A 323 -26.63 -21.14 10.48
N ARG A 324 -26.73 -19.81 10.61
CA ARG A 324 -27.85 -19.16 11.31
C ARG A 324 -29.19 -19.45 10.62
N ALA A 325 -29.24 -19.36 9.30
CA ALA A 325 -30.43 -19.69 8.53
C ALA A 325 -30.87 -21.14 8.77
N ARG A 326 -29.92 -22.08 8.71
CA ARG A 326 -30.22 -23.51 8.95
C ARG A 326 -30.65 -23.78 10.40
N GLU A 327 -30.05 -23.12 11.38
CA GLU A 327 -30.48 -23.23 12.77
C GLU A 327 -31.93 -22.78 12.96
N ASN A 328 -32.30 -21.64 12.37
CA ASN A 328 -33.67 -21.15 12.40
C ASN A 328 -34.64 -22.16 11.75
N ASP A 329 -34.28 -22.73 10.60
CA ASP A 329 -35.08 -23.79 9.96
C ASP A 329 -35.26 -25.00 10.86
N LEU A 330 -34.21 -25.42 11.58
CA LEU A 330 -34.27 -26.54 12.53
C LEU A 330 -35.19 -26.22 13.71
N ARG A 331 -35.14 -24.99 14.23
CA ARG A 331 -36.03 -24.54 15.31
C ARG A 331 -37.50 -24.56 14.87
N VAL A 332 -37.79 -24.14 13.64
CA VAL A 332 -39.15 -24.26 13.06
C VAL A 332 -39.57 -25.73 12.96
N GLN A 333 -38.71 -26.60 12.42
CA GLN A 333 -39.02 -28.04 12.29
C GLN A 333 -39.23 -28.71 13.65
N PHE A 334 -38.37 -28.39 14.62
CA PHE A 334 -38.45 -28.93 15.98
C PHE A 334 -39.71 -28.47 16.70
N SER A 335 -40.01 -27.17 16.65
CA SER A 335 -41.25 -26.61 17.22
C SER A 335 -42.49 -27.22 16.58
N GLY A 336 -42.47 -27.48 15.27
CA GLY A 336 -43.56 -28.19 14.58
C GLY A 336 -43.70 -29.64 15.01
N ALA A 337 -42.60 -30.34 15.31
CA ALA A 337 -42.65 -31.69 15.87
C ALA A 337 -43.22 -31.70 17.29
N LEU A 338 -42.82 -30.74 18.13
CA LEU A 338 -43.33 -30.55 19.49
C LEU A 338 -44.83 -30.22 19.50
N LEU A 339 -45.28 -29.37 18.56
CA LEU A 339 -46.69 -29.08 18.36
C LEU A 339 -47.48 -30.37 18.06
N ARG A 340 -46.98 -31.20 17.14
CA ARG A 340 -47.63 -32.48 16.79
C ARG A 340 -47.64 -33.49 17.94
N SER A 341 -46.66 -33.44 18.85
CA SER A 341 -46.62 -34.29 20.04
C SER A 341 -47.39 -33.73 21.24
N GLY A 342 -48.01 -32.56 21.11
CA GLY A 342 -48.78 -31.91 22.19
C GLY A 342 -47.92 -31.19 23.23
N GLN A 343 -46.61 -31.05 23.02
CA GLN A 343 -45.69 -30.35 23.92
C GLN A 343 -45.72 -28.83 23.65
N LEU A 344 -46.88 -28.21 23.89
CA LEU A 344 -47.21 -26.87 23.40
C LEU A 344 -46.33 -25.75 24.00
N LEU A 345 -46.03 -25.82 25.30
CA LEU A 345 -45.22 -24.80 25.98
C LEU A 345 -43.77 -24.81 25.50
N GLU A 346 -43.21 -26.01 25.31
CA GLU A 346 -41.86 -26.18 24.78
C GLU A 346 -41.79 -25.77 23.30
N ALA A 347 -42.81 -26.11 22.50
CA ALA A 347 -42.92 -25.65 21.12
C ALA A 347 -42.90 -24.11 21.04
N ARG A 348 -43.65 -23.43 21.93
CA ARG A 348 -43.67 -21.96 22.03
C ARG A 348 -42.30 -21.40 22.38
N ARG A 349 -41.61 -21.99 23.36
CA ARG A 349 -40.28 -21.55 23.78
C ARG A 349 -39.27 -21.64 22.63
N VAL A 350 -39.21 -22.79 21.95
CA VAL A 350 -38.24 -23.03 20.87
C VAL A 350 -38.46 -22.07 19.69
N VAL A 351 -39.71 -21.79 19.30
CA VAL A 351 -40.00 -20.89 18.17
C VAL A 351 -39.72 -19.42 18.52
N GLN A 352 -39.86 -19.01 19.78
CA GLN A 352 -39.57 -17.65 20.25
C GLN A 352 -38.07 -17.33 20.27
N GLU A 353 -37.20 -18.35 20.30
CA GLU A 353 -35.74 -18.17 20.21
C GLU A 353 -35.25 -17.84 18.79
N ILE A 354 -36.12 -17.83 17.78
CA ILE A 354 -35.76 -17.54 16.38
C ILE A 354 -35.56 -16.03 16.17
N LEU A 355 -34.32 -15.61 15.90
CA LEU A 355 -33.97 -14.21 15.63
C LEU A 355 -33.12 -14.06 14.35
N PRO A 356 -33.48 -13.16 13.41
CA PRO A 356 -34.76 -12.45 13.34
C PRO A 356 -35.92 -13.41 13.04
N PRO A 357 -37.17 -13.05 13.37
CA PRO A 357 -38.34 -13.85 13.01
C PRO A 357 -38.40 -14.12 11.51
N THR A 358 -38.64 -15.37 11.14
CA THR A 358 -38.89 -15.77 9.74
C THR A 358 -40.38 -15.84 9.48
N ALA A 359 -40.82 -15.70 8.21
CA ALA A 359 -42.23 -15.83 7.85
C ALA A 359 -42.84 -17.17 8.33
N GLY A 360 -42.06 -18.25 8.29
CA GLY A 360 -42.47 -19.56 8.81
C GLY A 360 -42.64 -19.58 10.33
N SER A 361 -41.75 -18.92 11.08
CA SER A 361 -41.83 -18.85 12.56
C SER A 361 -43.06 -18.09 13.04
N GLY A 362 -43.48 -17.03 12.36
CA GLY A 362 -44.67 -16.26 12.71
C GLY A 362 -45.95 -17.07 12.57
N LYS A 363 -46.11 -17.79 11.45
CA LYS A 363 -47.25 -18.68 11.22
C LYS A 363 -47.29 -19.79 12.28
N LEU A 364 -46.15 -20.46 12.51
CA LEU A 364 -46.08 -21.56 13.48
C LEU A 364 -46.35 -21.09 14.91
N LEU A 365 -45.87 -19.91 15.30
CA LEU A 365 -46.17 -19.34 16.61
C LEU A 365 -47.68 -19.09 16.78
N SER A 366 -48.37 -18.61 15.75
CA SER A 366 -49.83 -18.47 15.76
C SER A 366 -50.52 -19.81 15.93
N GLU A 367 -50.11 -20.85 15.18
CA GLU A 367 -50.67 -22.20 15.29
C GLU A 367 -50.48 -22.81 16.69
N ILE A 368 -49.29 -22.62 17.28
CA ILE A 368 -48.99 -23.05 18.65
C ILE A 368 -49.89 -22.30 19.64
N GLN A 369 -50.04 -20.99 19.49
CA GLN A 369 -50.87 -20.19 20.39
C GLN A 369 -52.36 -20.60 20.31
N ASP A 370 -52.88 -20.86 19.11
CA ASP A 370 -54.24 -21.37 18.93
C ASP A 370 -54.43 -22.75 19.57
N ALA A 371 -53.44 -23.63 19.43
CA ALA A 371 -53.46 -24.95 20.08
C ALA A 371 -53.45 -24.84 21.62
N ILE A 372 -52.65 -23.93 22.18
CA ILE A 372 -52.60 -23.65 23.63
C ILE A 372 -53.99 -23.21 24.12
N VAL A 373 -54.62 -22.26 23.43
CA VAL A 373 -55.95 -21.75 23.81
C VAL A 373 -57.01 -22.85 23.73
N LYS A 374 -57.05 -23.62 22.64
CA LYS A 374 -58.02 -24.71 22.48
C LYS A 374 -57.87 -25.80 23.55
N THR A 375 -56.63 -26.19 23.85
CA THR A 375 -56.35 -27.19 24.89
C THR A 375 -56.74 -26.66 26.27
N ALA A 376 -56.39 -25.41 26.59
CA ALA A 376 -56.79 -24.75 27.83
C ALA A 376 -58.32 -24.66 27.97
N GLU A 377 -59.05 -24.32 26.92
CA GLU A 377 -60.53 -24.31 26.93
C GLU A 377 -61.11 -25.71 27.16
N SER A 378 -60.52 -26.76 26.58
CA SER A 378 -60.95 -28.14 26.80
C SER A 378 -60.78 -28.58 28.25
N HIS A 379 -59.62 -28.30 28.86
CA HIS A 379 -59.39 -28.51 30.30
C HIS A 379 -60.38 -27.72 31.14
N TYR A 380 -60.62 -26.45 30.81
CA TYR A 380 -61.56 -25.61 31.55
C TYR A 380 -62.98 -26.19 31.55
N ARG A 381 -63.49 -26.61 30.40
CA ARG A 381 -64.84 -27.22 30.28
C ARG A 381 -64.92 -28.52 31.09
N ARG A 382 -63.89 -29.38 31.03
CA ARG A 382 -63.83 -30.61 31.85
C ARG A 382 -63.84 -30.30 33.35
N GLY A 383 -63.09 -29.29 33.78
CA GLY A 383 -63.11 -28.84 35.18
C GLY A 383 -64.48 -28.37 35.63
N VAL A 384 -65.22 -27.64 34.79
CA VAL A 384 -66.62 -27.23 35.07
C VAL A 384 -67.54 -28.45 35.21
N ASP A 385 -67.47 -29.41 34.29
CA ASP A 385 -68.30 -30.62 34.33
C ASP A 385 -68.03 -31.48 35.58
N LEU A 386 -66.76 -31.63 35.96
CA LEU A 386 -66.34 -32.36 37.17
C LEU A 386 -66.80 -31.64 38.45
N PHE A 387 -66.71 -30.31 38.47
CA PHE A 387 -67.18 -29.51 39.59
C PHE A 387 -68.69 -29.68 39.82
N VAL A 388 -69.49 -29.69 38.73
CA VAL A 388 -70.94 -29.94 38.79
C VAL A 388 -71.27 -31.34 39.32
N ARG A 389 -70.39 -32.33 39.08
CA ARG A 389 -70.50 -33.71 39.60
C ARG A 389 -69.88 -33.88 40.99
N GLU A 390 -69.54 -32.78 41.65
CA GLU A 390 -68.94 -32.75 43.00
C GLU A 390 -67.56 -33.46 43.10
N GLN A 391 -66.90 -33.69 41.96
CA GLN A 391 -65.54 -34.25 41.91
C GLN A 391 -64.49 -33.13 42.03
N LEU A 392 -64.46 -32.48 43.19
CA LEU A 392 -63.73 -31.22 43.40
C LEU A 392 -62.23 -31.32 43.17
N GLU A 393 -61.59 -32.40 43.62
CA GLU A 393 -60.13 -32.58 43.50
C GLU A 393 -59.72 -32.75 42.03
N THR A 394 -60.50 -33.50 41.26
CA THR A 394 -60.29 -33.66 39.81
C THR A 394 -60.57 -32.35 39.06
N ALA A 395 -61.61 -31.60 39.44
CA ALA A 395 -61.90 -30.29 38.87
C ALA A 395 -60.75 -29.28 39.10
N ILE A 396 -60.21 -29.27 40.33
CA ILE A 396 -59.04 -28.46 40.69
C ILE A 396 -57.84 -28.81 39.81
N SER A 397 -57.58 -30.11 39.59
CA SER A 397 -56.49 -30.57 38.71
C SER A 397 -56.66 -30.06 37.28
N GLU A 398 -57.87 -30.17 36.71
CA GLU A 398 -58.16 -29.67 35.36
C GLU A 398 -57.94 -28.15 35.24
N TRP A 399 -58.37 -27.34 36.22
CA TRP A 399 -58.13 -25.90 36.17
C TRP A 399 -56.67 -25.51 36.39
N LEU A 400 -55.89 -26.28 37.17
CA LEU A 400 -54.45 -26.07 37.25
C LEU A 400 -53.77 -26.29 35.90
N ALA A 401 -54.20 -27.30 35.13
CA ALA A 401 -53.72 -27.51 33.76
C ALA A 401 -54.06 -26.33 32.81
N VAL A 402 -55.22 -25.68 32.99
CA VAL A 402 -55.55 -24.44 32.27
C VAL A 402 -54.52 -23.35 32.58
N LEU A 403 -54.18 -23.17 33.86
CA LEU A 403 -53.28 -22.10 34.30
C LEU A 403 -51.81 -22.37 33.95
N GLU A 404 -51.42 -23.63 33.80
CA GLU A 404 -50.11 -23.98 33.25
C GLU A 404 -49.96 -23.51 31.79
N LEU A 405 -51.04 -23.63 31.00
CA LEU A 405 -51.07 -23.21 29.60
C LEU A 405 -51.28 -21.70 29.43
N VAL A 406 -52.22 -21.13 30.21
CA VAL A 406 -52.64 -19.73 30.17
C VAL A 406 -52.71 -19.19 31.61
N PRO A 407 -51.58 -18.66 32.14
CA PRO A 407 -51.49 -18.23 33.54
C PRO A 407 -52.54 -17.19 33.96
N ASP A 408 -52.96 -16.32 33.03
CA ASP A 408 -53.91 -15.23 33.30
C ASP A 408 -55.37 -15.60 32.99
N HIS A 409 -55.71 -16.88 32.94
CA HIS A 409 -57.07 -17.33 32.60
C HIS A 409 -58.09 -17.04 33.71
N LYS A 410 -58.71 -15.86 33.66
CA LYS A 410 -59.59 -15.27 34.70
C LYS A 410 -60.65 -16.23 35.28
N ASN A 411 -61.34 -17.00 34.44
CA ASN A 411 -62.41 -17.89 34.90
C ASN A 411 -61.85 -19.07 35.71
N ALA A 412 -60.88 -19.79 35.17
CA ALA A 412 -60.16 -20.86 35.86
C ALA A 412 -59.57 -20.41 37.22
N ILE A 413 -58.97 -19.21 37.31
CA ILE A 413 -58.48 -18.65 38.59
C ILE A 413 -59.62 -18.53 39.61
N ARG A 414 -60.75 -17.94 39.21
CA ARG A 414 -61.91 -17.74 40.07
C ARG A 414 -62.51 -19.08 40.52
N ASP A 415 -62.70 -20.00 39.59
CA ASP A 415 -63.39 -21.26 39.85
C ASP A 415 -62.51 -22.22 40.66
N LEU A 416 -61.19 -22.21 40.42
CA LEU A 416 -60.19 -22.88 41.27
C LEU A 416 -60.24 -22.41 42.72
N SER A 417 -60.33 -21.10 42.96
CA SER A 417 -60.48 -20.54 44.31
C SER A 417 -61.76 -21.04 44.99
N ARG A 418 -62.88 -21.06 44.25
CA ARG A 418 -64.17 -21.55 44.75
C ARG A 418 -64.11 -23.03 45.12
N ALA A 419 -63.59 -23.91 44.27
CA ALA A 419 -63.51 -25.33 44.58
C ALA A 419 -62.58 -25.64 45.74
N ARG A 420 -61.44 -24.94 45.87
CA ARG A 420 -60.54 -25.09 47.02
C ARG A 420 -61.25 -24.75 48.33
N ASN A 421 -61.98 -23.63 48.36
CA ASN A 421 -62.73 -23.22 49.53
C ASN A 421 -63.86 -24.21 49.89
N LEU A 422 -64.52 -24.79 48.89
CA LEU A 422 -65.57 -25.78 49.12
C LEU A 422 -65.00 -27.11 49.63
N LEU A 423 -63.92 -27.60 49.03
CA LEU A 423 -63.24 -28.83 49.44
C LEU A 423 -62.74 -28.73 50.90
N GLU A 424 -62.19 -27.59 51.28
CA GLU A 424 -61.75 -27.34 52.65
C GLU A 424 -62.91 -27.39 53.65
N LYS A 425 -64.06 -26.82 53.29
CA LYS A 425 -65.26 -26.88 54.14
C LYS A 425 -65.80 -28.31 54.30
N LEU A 426 -65.79 -29.11 53.24
CA LEU A 426 -66.23 -30.51 53.31
C LEU A 426 -65.31 -31.33 54.22
N ARG A 427 -64.00 -31.12 54.14
CA ARG A 427 -63.01 -31.76 55.01
C ARG A 427 -63.11 -31.40 56.49
N GLN A 428 -63.86 -30.37 56.84
CA GLN A 428 -64.09 -29.96 58.24
C GLN A 428 -65.38 -30.57 58.82
N ILE A 429 -66.23 -31.16 57.97
CA ILE A 429 -67.52 -31.75 58.37
C ILE A 429 -67.40 -33.28 58.50
N ASP A 430 -66.52 -33.90 57.72
CA ASP A 430 -66.08 -35.29 57.88
C ASP A 430 -65.08 -35.43 59.05
#